data_AF-A0A8T4V5Z2-F1
#
_entry.id   AF-A0A8T4V5Z2-F1
#
_cell.length_a   1.000
_cell.length_b   1.000
_cell.length_c   1.000
_cell.angle_alpha   90.00
_cell.angle_beta   90.00
_cell.angle_gamma   90.00
#
_symmetry.space_group_name_H-M   'P 1'
#
loop_
_entity.id
_entity.type
_entity.pdbx_description
1 polymer ?
#
loop_
_entity_poly.entity_id
_entity_poly.type
_entity_poly.pdbx_seq_one_letter_code
_entity_poly.pdbx_strand_id
1 'polypeptide(L)' 'KCRKELHGVPRAFPVERRNMPKTKKRPERPYGGVLCSKCMRETILEKIKA' A
#
# COMPACT_ATOMS: atom_id res chain seq x y z
N LYS A 1 -5.67 1.33 9.18
CA LYS A 1 -6.42 0.24 9.86
C LYS A 1 -5.73 -1.10 9.59
N CYS A 2 -5.93 -2.13 10.43
CA CYS A 2 -5.27 -3.44 10.50
C CYS A 2 -3.84 -3.52 11.11
N ARG A 3 -2.93 -2.53 10.91
CA ARG A 3 -1.51 -2.57 11.38
C ARG A 3 -0.74 -3.86 11.01
N LYS A 4 -1.28 -4.63 10.06
CA LYS A 4 -0.66 -5.85 9.55
C LYS A 4 0.47 -5.50 8.61
N GLU A 5 1.38 -6.46 8.43
CA GLU A 5 2.46 -6.33 7.47
C GLU A 5 1.91 -6.07 6.06
N LEU A 6 2.48 -5.08 5.38
CA LEU A 6 2.11 -4.74 4.01
C LEU A 6 2.94 -5.56 3.04
N HIS A 7 2.34 -6.61 2.48
CA HIS A 7 2.98 -7.40 1.42
C HIS A 7 3.16 -6.56 0.15
N GLY A 8 4.32 -6.69 -0.48
CA GLY A 8 4.68 -5.98 -1.71
C GLY A 8 5.24 -4.56 -1.50
N VAL A 9 5.52 -4.16 -0.25
CA VAL A 9 6.28 -2.94 0.04
C VAL A 9 7.70 -3.34 0.44
N PRO A 10 8.75 -2.88 -0.27
CA PRO A 10 10.12 -3.26 0.06
C PRO A 10 10.52 -2.67 1.41
N ARG A 11 11.10 -3.52 2.27
CA ARG A 11 11.78 -3.10 3.50
C ARG A 11 13.21 -2.71 3.14
N ALA A 12 13.39 -1.44 2.77
CA ALA A 12 14.69 -0.89 2.40
C ALA A 12 14.94 0.43 3.12
N PHE A 13 16.21 0.77 3.28
CA PHE A 13 16.62 2.03 3.90
C PHE A 13 16.15 3.23 3.06
N PRO A 14 15.96 4.42 3.66
CA PRO A 14 15.50 5.60 2.92
C PRO A 14 16.37 5.94 1.70
N VAL A 15 17.70 5.73 1.80
CA VAL A 15 18.67 5.97 0.73
C VAL A 15 18.42 5.03 -0.46
N GLU A 16 18.32 3.73 -0.20
CA GLU A 16 18.04 2.71 -1.22
C GLU A 16 16.65 2.90 -1.83
N ARG A 17 15.65 3.21 -0.99
CA ARG A 17 14.29 3.48 -1.43
C ARG A 17 14.22 4.73 -2.31
N ARG A 18 15.09 5.73 -2.11
CA ARG A 18 15.17 6.90 -3.00
C ARG A 18 15.59 6.47 -4.41
N ASN A 19 16.58 5.58 -4.50
CA ASN A 19 17.18 5.10 -5.75
C ASN A 19 16.33 4.05 -6.50
N MET A 20 15.36 3.40 -5.85
CA MET A 20 14.46 2.45 -6.51
C MET A 20 13.52 3.14 -7.53
N PRO A 21 13.06 2.42 -8.58
CA PRO A 21 11.99 2.89 -9.46
C PRO A 21 10.64 2.91 -8.74
N LYS A 22 9.73 3.81 -9.17
CA LYS A 22 8.42 4.02 -8.52
C LYS A 22 7.56 2.76 -8.44
N THR A 23 7.63 1.89 -9.46
CA THR A 23 6.91 0.61 -9.52
C THR A 23 7.35 -0.39 -8.46
N LYS A 24 8.64 -0.40 -8.10
CA LYS A 24 9.17 -1.29 -7.05
C LYS A 24 8.88 -0.77 -5.64
N LYS A 25 8.58 0.52 -5.46
CA LYS A 25 8.31 1.12 -4.14
C LYS A 25 6.90 0.84 -3.61
N ARG A 26 5.93 0.66 -4.52
CA ARG A 26 4.52 0.52 -4.16
C ARG A 26 3.82 -0.48 -5.09
N PRO A 27 2.90 -1.29 -4.56
CA PRO A 27 1.97 -2.05 -5.40
C PRO A 27 1.11 -1.12 -6.26
N GLU A 28 0.70 -1.59 -7.44
CA GLU A 28 -0.12 -0.80 -8.39
C GLU A 28 -1.59 -0.64 -7.97
N ARG A 29 -2.05 -1.42 -6.99
CA ARG A 29 -3.43 -1.33 -6.48
C ARG A 29 -3.69 0.01 -5.76
N PRO A 30 -4.94 0.49 -5.75
CA PRO A 30 -5.34 1.65 -4.94
C PRO A 30 -4.97 1.47 -3.46
N TYR A 31 -4.57 2.56 -2.81
CA TYR A 31 -4.06 2.56 -1.43
C TYR A 31 -2.87 1.60 -1.18
N GLY A 32 -2.12 1.25 -2.24
CA GLY A 32 -0.88 0.49 -2.15
C GLY A 32 0.17 1.20 -1.29
N GLY A 33 0.73 0.49 -0.32
CA GLY A 33 1.69 1.05 0.64
C GLY A 33 1.08 1.72 1.88
N VAL A 34 -0.25 1.84 1.96
CA VAL A 34 -0.94 2.47 3.09
C VAL A 34 -1.95 1.52 3.75
N LEU A 35 -2.75 0.81 2.94
CA LEU A 35 -3.77 -0.13 3.43
C LEU A 35 -3.45 -1.57 3.01
N CYS A 36 -3.79 -2.52 3.88
CA CYS A 36 -3.85 -3.94 3.51
C CYS A 36 -4.97 -4.17 2.48
N SER A 37 -4.88 -5.25 1.70
CA SER A 37 -5.86 -5.58 0.64
C SER A 37 -7.29 -5.70 1.16
N LYS A 38 -7.47 -6.17 2.40
CA LYS A 38 -8.78 -6.25 3.07
C LYS A 38 -9.35 -4.86 3.38
N CYS A 39 -8.60 -4.03 4.10
CA CYS A 39 -9.05 -2.68 4.45
C CYS A 39 -9.29 -1.79 3.22
N MET A 40 -8.52 -1.95 2.15
CA MET A 40 -8.78 -1.26 0.88
C MET A 40 -10.19 -1.55 0.37
N ARG A 41 -10.60 -2.82 0.33
CA ARG A 41 -11.93 -3.22 -0.16
C ARG A 41 -13.05 -2.62 0.70
N GLU A 42 -12.89 -2.67 2.02
CA GLU A 42 -13.82 -2.05 2.97
C GLU A 42 -13.97 -0.56 2.69
N THR A 43 -12.86 0.19 2.56
CA THR A 43 -12.92 1.63 2.28
C THR A 43 -13.54 1.97 0.93
N ILE A 44 -13.38 1.11 -0.09
CA ILE A 44 -14.02 1.32 -1.39
C ILE A 44 -15.54 1.13 -1.27
N LEU A 45 -15.98 0.08 -0.55
CA LEU A 45 -17.40 -0.16 -0.30
C LEU A 45 -18.04 0.93 0.55
N GLU A 46 -17.36 1.42 1.59
CA GLU A 46 -17.81 2.55 2.40
C GLU A 46 -18.02 3.80 1.55
N LYS A 47 -17.11 4.08 0.62
CA LYS A 47 -17.20 5.24 -0.29
C LYS A 47 -18.31 5.14 -1.34
N ILE A 48 -18.67 3.93 -1.75
CA ILE A 48 -19.76 3.73 -2.72
C ILE A 48 -21.13 3.88 -2.04
N LYS A 49 -21.21 3.55 -0.74
CA LYS A 49 -22.44 3.60 0.04
C LYS A 49 -22.80 5.01 0.53
N ALA A 50 -21.82 5.89 0.62
CA ALA A 50 -21.99 7.31 0.99
C ALA A 50 -22.28 8.15 -0.26
#